data_AF-A0A3M1QVY9-F1
#
_entry.id   AF-A0A3M1QVY9-F1
#
_cell.length_a   1.000
_cell.length_b   1.000
_cell.length_c   1.000
_cell.angle_alpha   90.00
_cell.angle_beta   90.00
_cell.angle_gamma   90.00
#
_symmetry.space_group_name_H-M   'P 1'
#
loop_
_entity.id
_entity.type
_entity.pdbx_description
1 polymer ?
#
loop_
_entity_poly.entity_id
_entity_poly.type
_entity_poly.pdbx_seq_one_letter_code
_entity_poly.pdbx_strand_id
1 'polypeptide(L)'
;MALTPYDRLTVVLYRTGLAVAAAAELGLVALAAAGRAGGPLATGLMLAACGGIALGILFVHLYLRRFRQILRGLLAAAAAGLAAVAALSGDPLAGYLASPWGALAGGLWVACHAALCLKEAYCFRLLSGVAAAVVAPAVVLAQVGGTGEPRVRLAGALLFAALAAWVAVRKLLQPMGYDIGDKSAYEP
;
A
#
# COMPACT_ATOMS: atom_id res chain seq x y z
N MET A 1 24.20 -11.12 14.20
CA MET A 1 23.25 -12.26 14.28
C MET A 1 23.03 -12.78 12.86
N ALA A 2 23.24 -14.08 12.61
CA ALA A 2 22.99 -14.65 11.29
C ALA A 2 21.48 -14.77 11.03
N LEU A 3 21.02 -14.37 9.84
CA LEU A 3 19.62 -14.53 9.42
C LEU A 3 19.34 -15.99 9.12
N THR A 4 18.28 -16.54 9.72
CA THR A 4 17.78 -17.88 9.40
C THR A 4 17.13 -17.90 8.00
N PRO A 5 16.94 -19.07 7.38
CA PRO A 5 16.21 -19.18 6.12
C PRO A 5 14.79 -18.60 6.19
N TYR A 6 14.11 -18.78 7.32
CA TYR A 6 12.79 -18.21 7.57
C TYR A 6 12.83 -16.68 7.59
N ASP A 7 13.80 -16.08 8.29
CA ASP A 7 13.95 -14.61 8.31
C ASP A 7 14.20 -14.05 6.90
N ARG A 8 15.02 -14.74 6.10
CA ARG A 8 15.28 -14.32 4.72
C ARG A 8 14.01 -14.36 3.89
N LEU A 9 13.22 -15.42 4.01
CA LEU A 9 11.96 -15.56 3.30
C LEU A 9 11.00 -14.44 3.67
N THR A 10 10.77 -14.17 4.96
CA THR A 10 9.83 -13.13 5.39
C THR A 10 10.28 -11.74 4.95
N VAL A 11 11.59 -11.45 4.98
CA VAL A 11 12.13 -10.17 4.46
C VAL A 11 11.91 -10.06 2.96
N VAL A 12 12.15 -11.12 2.19
CA VAL A 12 11.92 -11.12 0.74
C VAL A 12 10.44 -10.90 0.42
N LEU A 13 9.52 -11.57 1.14
CA LEU A 13 8.08 -11.40 0.97
C LEU A 13 7.64 -9.97 1.28
N TYR A 14 8.12 -9.41 2.40
CA TYR A 14 7.84 -8.02 2.76
C TYR A 14 8.30 -7.02 1.69
N ARG A 15 9.56 -7.13 1.25
CA ARG A 15 10.15 -6.23 0.26
C ARG A 15 9.51 -6.37 -1.11
N THR A 16 9.23 -7.60 -1.52
CA THR A 16 8.50 -7.89 -2.76
C THR A 16 7.11 -7.29 -2.71
N GLY A 17 6.41 -7.41 -1.57
CA GLY A 17 5.10 -6.79 -1.38
C GLY A 17 5.12 -5.28 -1.60
N LEU A 18 6.09 -4.59 -0.99
CA LEU A 18 6.27 -3.14 -1.14
C LEU A 18 6.57 -2.73 -2.59
N ALA A 19 7.45 -3.49 -3.27
CA ALA A 19 7.81 -3.22 -4.67
C ALA A 19 6.65 -3.45 -5.63
N VAL A 20 5.93 -4.57 -5.48
CA VAL A 20 4.76 -4.91 -6.31
C VAL A 20 3.65 -3.90 -6.10
N ALA A 21 3.38 -3.51 -4.85
CA ALA A 21 2.38 -2.49 -4.53
C ALA A 21 2.65 -1.18 -5.28
N ALA A 22 3.85 -0.63 -5.11
CA ALA A 22 4.21 0.65 -5.71
C ALA A 22 4.26 0.60 -7.25
N ALA A 23 4.79 -0.48 -7.83
CA ALA A 23 4.85 -0.63 -9.29
C ALA A 23 3.44 -0.76 -9.90
N ALA A 24 2.55 -1.50 -9.25
CA ALA A 24 1.19 -1.68 -9.72
C ALA A 24 0.35 -0.40 -9.60
N GLU A 25 0.52 0.36 -8.50
CA GLU A 25 -0.11 1.68 -8.33
C GLU A 25 0.37 2.69 -9.39
N LEU A 26 1.68 2.73 -9.68
CA LEU A 26 2.20 3.55 -10.78
C LEU A 26 1.58 3.16 -12.13
N GLY A 27 1.45 1.85 -12.39
CA GLY A 27 0.78 1.34 -13.58
C GLY A 27 -0.68 1.78 -13.67
N LEU A 28 -1.44 1.70 -12.57
CA LEU A 28 -2.83 2.18 -12.50
C LEU A 28 -2.94 3.67 -12.79
N VAL A 29 -2.09 4.48 -12.16
CA VAL A 29 -2.08 5.93 -12.37
C VAL A 29 -1.72 6.26 -13.81
N ALA A 30 -0.76 5.56 -14.41
CA ALA A 30 -0.39 5.74 -15.81
C ALA A 30 -1.54 5.39 -16.76
N LEU A 31 -2.25 4.27 -16.51
CA LEU A 31 -3.44 3.92 -17.28
C LEU A 31 -4.55 4.96 -17.12
N ALA A 32 -4.79 5.45 -15.91
CA ALA A 32 -5.78 6.49 -15.65
C ALA A 32 -5.42 7.80 -16.37
N ALA A 33 -4.15 8.21 -16.35
CA ALA A 33 -3.66 9.38 -17.08
C ALA A 33 -3.86 9.25 -18.60
N ALA A 34 -3.76 8.03 -19.14
CA ALA A 34 -4.01 7.72 -20.54
C ALA A 34 -5.52 7.56 -20.87
N GLY A 35 -6.44 7.77 -19.93
CA GLY A 35 -7.87 7.57 -20.14
C GLY A 35 -8.31 6.10 -20.21
N ARG A 36 -7.47 5.17 -19.73
CA ARG A 36 -7.67 3.71 -19.79
C ARG A 36 -7.87 3.09 -18.40
N ALA A 37 -8.58 3.77 -17.52
CA ALA A 37 -8.75 3.40 -16.11
C ALA A 37 -9.62 2.14 -15.86
N GLY A 38 -9.96 1.37 -16.89
CA GLY A 38 -10.85 0.21 -16.80
C GLY A 38 -10.35 -1.00 -17.60
N GLY A 39 -11.02 -2.14 -17.40
CA GLY A 39 -10.74 -3.40 -18.09
C GLY A 39 -9.68 -4.29 -17.41
N PRO A 40 -9.40 -5.48 -17.99
CA PRO A 40 -8.67 -6.55 -17.30
C PRO A 40 -7.27 -6.18 -16.81
N LEU A 41 -6.54 -5.35 -17.57
CA LEU A 41 -5.21 -4.89 -17.18
C LEU A 41 -5.27 -3.99 -15.93
N ALA A 42 -6.20 -3.04 -15.91
CA ALA A 42 -6.39 -2.17 -14.75
C ALA A 42 -6.85 -2.98 -13.53
N THR A 43 -7.75 -3.96 -13.73
CA THR A 43 -8.19 -4.84 -12.63
C THR A 43 -7.01 -5.68 -12.10
N GLY A 44 -6.19 -6.23 -13.00
CA GLY A 44 -4.99 -6.98 -12.64
C GLY A 44 -3.98 -6.15 -11.85
N LEU A 45 -3.74 -4.90 -12.25
CA LEU A 45 -2.86 -3.98 -11.53
C LEU A 45 -3.45 -3.58 -10.17
N MET A 46 -4.75 -3.33 -10.06
CA MET A 46 -5.41 -3.07 -8.78
C MET A 46 -5.24 -4.24 -7.82
N LEU A 47 -5.51 -5.46 -8.28
CA LEU A 47 -5.36 -6.67 -7.47
C LEU A 47 -3.88 -6.93 -7.10
N ALA A 48 -2.94 -6.65 -8.01
CA ALA A 48 -1.51 -6.72 -7.72
C ALA A 48 -1.09 -5.69 -6.66
N ALA A 49 -1.62 -4.46 -6.72
CA ALA A 49 -1.38 -3.43 -5.73
C ALA A 49 -1.89 -3.88 -4.34
N CYS A 50 -3.15 -4.28 -4.25
CA CYS A 50 -3.75 -4.81 -3.01
C CYS A 50 -2.98 -6.03 -2.48
N GLY A 51 -2.62 -6.98 -3.35
CA GLY A 51 -1.84 -8.15 -2.99
C GLY A 51 -0.46 -7.82 -2.45
N GLY A 52 0.24 -6.86 -3.08
CA GLY A 52 1.53 -6.36 -2.63
C GLY A 52 1.44 -5.70 -1.25
N ILE A 53 0.44 -4.85 -1.03
CA ILE A 53 0.19 -4.20 0.26
C ILE A 53 -0.11 -5.25 1.34
N ALA A 54 -0.98 -6.22 1.04
CA ALA A 54 -1.31 -7.31 1.95
C ALA A 54 -0.07 -8.12 2.33
N LEU A 55 0.75 -8.50 1.34
CA LEU A 55 2.00 -9.21 1.56
C LEU A 55 2.95 -8.37 2.43
N GLY A 56 3.05 -7.07 2.15
CA GLY A 56 3.80 -6.12 2.96
C GLY A 56 3.37 -6.13 4.43
N ILE A 57 2.07 -5.97 4.72
CA ILE A 57 1.55 -5.94 6.09
C ILE A 57 1.67 -7.29 6.81
N LEU A 58 1.50 -8.41 6.10
CA LEU A 58 1.57 -9.73 6.72
C LEU A 58 2.99 -10.09 7.16
N PHE A 59 3.99 -9.66 6.39
CA PHE A 59 5.40 -10.00 6.60
C PHE A 59 6.25 -8.83 7.11
N VAL A 60 5.66 -7.67 7.40
CA VAL A 60 6.41 -6.57 8.02
C VAL A 60 6.87 -6.97 9.43
N HIS A 61 8.15 -6.73 9.67
CA HIS A 61 8.78 -6.94 10.96
C HIS A 61 8.68 -5.65 11.78
N LEU A 62 8.02 -5.76 12.93
CA LEU A 62 7.73 -4.67 13.85
C LEU A 62 7.84 -5.21 15.28
N TYR A 63 8.49 -4.50 16.18
CA TYR A 63 8.63 -4.92 17.58
C TYR A 63 7.32 -4.84 18.35
N LEU A 64 6.61 -3.73 18.18
CA LEU A 64 5.40 -3.40 18.91
C LEU A 64 4.22 -4.24 18.41
N ARG A 65 3.72 -5.15 19.25
CA ARG A 65 2.59 -6.04 18.90
C ARG A 65 1.33 -5.24 18.56
N ARG A 66 1.04 -4.20 19.35
CA ARG A 66 -0.14 -3.34 19.14
C ARG A 66 -0.15 -2.72 17.76
N PHE A 67 1.00 -2.25 17.28
CA PHE A 67 1.10 -1.65 15.95
C PHE A 67 0.88 -2.70 14.84
N ARG A 68 1.45 -3.91 14.99
CA ARG A 68 1.17 -5.03 14.07
C ARG A 68 -0.32 -5.36 14.01
N GLN A 69 -1.01 -5.39 15.15
CA GLN A 69 -2.44 -5.70 15.23
C GLN A 69 -3.30 -4.62 14.55
N ILE A 70 -2.98 -3.34 14.75
CA ILE A 70 -3.68 -2.23 14.08
C ILE A 70 -3.53 -2.34 12.56
N LEU A 71 -2.32 -2.60 12.05
CA LEU A 71 -2.11 -2.77 10.61
C LEU A 71 -2.87 -3.96 10.04
N ARG A 72 -2.89 -5.10 10.75
CA ARG A 72 -3.66 -6.28 10.33
C ARG A 72 -5.17 -6.05 10.36
N GLY A 73 -5.66 -5.31 11.35
CA GLY A 73 -7.07 -4.89 11.43
C GLY A 73 -7.44 -3.96 10.27
N LEU A 74 -6.58 -2.99 9.96
CA LEU A 74 -6.76 -2.08 8.83
C LEU A 74 -6.77 -2.84 7.50
N LEU A 75 -5.84 -3.79 7.31
CA LEU A 75 -5.81 -4.67 6.14
C LEU A 75 -7.09 -5.51 6.03
N ALA A 76 -7.56 -6.10 7.13
CA ALA A 76 -8.79 -6.89 7.13
C ALA A 76 -10.00 -6.04 6.73
N ALA A 77 -10.10 -4.80 7.24
CA ALA A 77 -11.15 -3.86 6.86
C ALA A 77 -11.06 -3.47 5.37
N ALA A 78 -9.87 -3.18 4.86
CA ALA A 78 -9.65 -2.86 3.45
C ALA A 78 -10.03 -4.02 2.52
N ALA A 79 -9.64 -5.25 2.88
CA ALA A 79 -9.94 -6.46 2.13
C ALA A 79 -11.45 -6.78 2.15
N ALA A 80 -12.09 -6.68 3.32
CA ALA A 80 -13.53 -6.88 3.45
C ALA A 80 -14.33 -5.85 2.64
N GLY A 81 -13.91 -4.58 2.68
CA GLY A 81 -14.51 -3.51 1.88
C GLY A 81 -14.41 -3.79 0.37
N LEU A 82 -13.22 -4.17 -0.11
CA LEU A 82 -13.02 -4.53 -1.53
C LEU A 82 -13.86 -5.74 -1.94
N ALA A 83 -13.92 -6.78 -1.10
CA ALA A 83 -14.73 -7.97 -1.37
C ALA A 83 -16.23 -7.64 -1.43
N ALA A 84 -16.73 -6.81 -0.51
CA ALA A 84 -18.12 -6.36 -0.50
C ALA A 84 -18.45 -5.55 -1.76
N VAL A 85 -17.58 -4.61 -2.14
CA VAL A 85 -17.75 -3.81 -3.36
C VAL A 85 -17.76 -4.70 -4.60
N ALA A 86 -16.82 -5.63 -4.72
CA ALA A 86 -16.74 -6.57 -5.84
C ALA A 86 -17.99 -7.47 -5.94
N ALA A 87 -18.51 -7.94 -4.80
CA ALA A 87 -19.71 -8.77 -4.77
C ALA A 87 -20.97 -7.99 -5.24
N LEU A 88 -21.04 -6.69 -4.96
CA LEU A 88 -22.16 -5.84 -5.36
C LEU A 88 -22.09 -5.39 -6.82
N SER A 89 -20.90 -5.16 -7.36
CA SER A 89 -20.72 -4.64 -8.72
C SER A 89 -20.47 -5.72 -9.79
N GLY A 90 -20.13 -6.95 -9.39
CA GLY A 90 -19.73 -8.02 -10.32
C GLY A 90 -18.34 -7.84 -10.95
N ASP A 91 -17.78 -6.63 -10.91
CA ASP A 91 -16.41 -6.30 -11.27
C ASP A 91 -15.75 -5.50 -10.13
N PRO A 92 -14.66 -6.03 -9.51
CA PRO A 92 -13.95 -5.36 -8.44
C PRO A 92 -13.54 -3.93 -8.78
N LEU A 93 -13.04 -3.68 -10.00
CA LEU A 93 -12.53 -2.37 -10.39
C LEU A 93 -13.66 -1.39 -10.67
N ALA A 94 -14.72 -1.83 -11.36
CA ALA A 94 -15.86 -0.99 -11.66
C ALA A 94 -16.56 -0.52 -10.37
N GLY A 95 -16.77 -1.41 -9.41
CA GLY A 95 -17.35 -1.05 -8.11
C GLY A 95 -16.44 -0.13 -7.30
N TYR A 96 -15.12 -0.36 -7.37
CA TYR A 96 -14.10 0.44 -6.69
C TYR A 96 -14.08 1.89 -7.19
N LEU A 97 -14.20 2.10 -8.50
CA LEU A 97 -14.15 3.43 -9.12
C LEU A 97 -15.49 4.17 -9.12
N ALA A 98 -16.62 3.45 -9.18
CA ALA A 98 -17.93 4.06 -9.43
C ALA A 98 -18.77 4.32 -8.18
N SER A 99 -18.40 3.77 -7.01
CA SER A 99 -19.23 3.85 -5.80
C SER A 99 -18.53 4.58 -4.63
N PRO A 100 -19.28 5.29 -3.77
CA PRO A 100 -18.73 5.86 -2.53
C PRO A 100 -18.09 4.80 -1.62
N TRP A 101 -18.66 3.58 -1.62
CA TRP A 101 -18.11 2.43 -0.90
C TRP A 101 -16.77 1.97 -1.49
N GLY A 102 -16.63 2.03 -2.82
CA GLY A 102 -15.38 1.80 -3.54
C GLY A 102 -14.30 2.81 -3.16
N ALA A 103 -14.66 4.09 -3.14
CA ALA A 103 -13.74 5.16 -2.70
C ALA A 103 -13.28 4.97 -1.23
N LEU A 104 -14.19 4.55 -0.34
CA LEU A 104 -13.87 4.25 1.05
C LEU A 104 -12.93 3.04 1.16
N ALA A 105 -13.25 1.93 0.48
CA ALA A 105 -12.42 0.74 0.46
C ALA A 105 -11.01 1.02 -0.10
N GLY A 106 -10.94 1.81 -1.18
CA GLY A 106 -9.68 2.28 -1.74
C GLY A 106 -8.89 3.18 -0.82
N GLY A 107 -9.58 4.05 -0.08
CA GLY A 107 -8.96 4.87 0.96
C GLY A 107 -8.27 4.04 2.04
N LEU A 108 -8.88 2.93 2.45
CA LEU A 108 -8.28 2.00 3.42
C LEU A 108 -7.03 1.30 2.86
N TRP A 109 -7.01 0.95 1.57
CA TRP A 109 -5.81 0.41 0.92
C TRP A 109 -4.67 1.44 0.83
N VAL A 110 -4.98 2.68 0.46
CA VAL A 110 -4.01 3.78 0.48
C VAL A 110 -3.46 4.01 1.88
N ALA A 111 -4.32 3.97 2.91
CA ALA A 111 -3.90 4.08 4.31
C ALA A 111 -2.98 2.93 4.74
N CYS A 112 -3.26 1.69 4.31
CA CYS A 112 -2.39 0.54 4.55
C CYS A 112 -0.98 0.76 3.97
N HIS A 113 -0.90 1.17 2.70
CA HIS A 113 0.38 1.38 2.03
C HIS A 113 1.14 2.58 2.62
N ALA A 114 0.42 3.66 2.95
CA ALA A 114 0.98 4.82 3.65
C ALA A 114 1.59 4.43 5.00
N ALA A 115 0.95 3.54 5.75
CA ALA A 115 1.47 3.06 7.02
C ALA A 115 2.76 2.24 6.86
N LEU A 116 2.88 1.43 5.80
CA LEU A 116 4.14 0.77 5.45
C LEU A 116 5.23 1.78 5.11
N CYS A 117 4.91 2.83 4.34
CA CYS A 117 5.85 3.90 4.01
C CYS A 117 6.29 4.68 5.27
N LEU A 118 5.35 4.95 6.19
CA LEU A 118 5.64 5.64 7.44
C LEU A 118 6.56 4.82 8.35
N LYS A 119 6.37 3.50 8.41
CA LYS A 119 7.29 2.59 9.10
C LYS A 119 8.71 2.74 8.55
N GLU A 120 8.87 2.75 7.24
CA GLU A 120 10.19 2.90 6.60
C GLU A 120 10.82 4.28 6.88
N ALA A 121 10.00 5.33 6.95
CA ALA A 121 10.44 6.64 7.37
C ALA A 121 10.94 6.66 8.82
N TYR A 122 10.20 6.02 9.74
CA TYR A 122 10.56 5.98 11.15
C TYR A 122 11.83 5.14 11.40
N CYS A 123 11.91 3.96 10.79
CA CYS A 123 13.04 3.03 10.99
C CYS A 123 14.34 3.50 10.31
N PHE A 124 14.25 4.12 9.13
CA PHE A 124 15.43 4.40 8.29
C PHE A 124 15.57 5.86 7.89
N ARG A 125 14.79 6.76 8.51
CA ARG A 125 14.81 8.21 8.25
C ARG A 125 14.57 8.57 6.79
N LEU A 126 13.77 7.76 6.10
CA LEU A 126 13.36 8.02 4.71
C LEU A 126 12.25 9.07 4.70
N LEU A 127 12.62 10.35 4.52
CA LEU A 127 11.67 11.48 4.49
C LEU A 127 10.53 11.30 3.48
N SER A 128 10.78 10.60 2.37
CA SER A 128 9.75 10.25 1.38
C SER A 128 8.59 9.44 1.97
N GLY A 129 8.85 8.60 2.98
CA GLY A 129 7.79 7.84 3.64
C GLY A 129 6.92 8.71 4.55
N VAL A 130 7.49 9.77 5.16
CA VAL A 130 6.70 10.79 5.87
C VAL A 130 5.83 11.55 4.86
N ALA A 131 6.42 11.98 3.74
CA ALA A 131 5.70 12.66 2.69
C ALA A 131 4.54 11.81 2.13
N ALA A 132 4.76 10.51 1.89
CA ALA A 132 3.71 9.59 1.45
C ALA A 132 2.57 9.51 2.48
N ALA A 133 2.92 9.43 3.77
CA ALA A 133 1.94 9.38 4.86
C ALA A 133 1.13 10.68 5.02
N VAL A 134 1.72 11.83 4.70
CA VAL A 134 1.04 13.14 4.71
C VAL A 134 0.16 13.32 3.47
N VAL A 135 0.61 12.86 2.30
CA VAL A 135 -0.15 12.96 1.04
C VAL A 135 -1.34 12.01 1.03
N ALA A 136 -1.22 10.82 1.63
CA ALA A 136 -2.26 9.80 1.64
C ALA A 136 -3.64 10.30 2.11
N PRO A 137 -3.80 10.97 3.28
CA PRO A 137 -5.07 11.54 3.70
C PRO A 137 -5.69 12.47 2.66
N ALA A 138 -4.91 13.32 2.00
CA ALA A 138 -5.42 14.21 0.96
C ALA A 138 -5.94 13.43 -0.26
N VAL A 139 -5.23 12.37 -0.67
CA VAL A 139 -5.67 11.47 -1.75
C VAL A 139 -6.98 10.76 -1.37
N VAL A 140 -7.07 10.25 -0.14
CA VAL A 140 -8.29 9.58 0.35
C VAL A 140 -9.47 10.55 0.40
N LEU A 141 -9.28 11.74 0.97
CA LEU A 141 -10.34 12.75 1.06
C LEU A 141 -10.83 13.20 -0.31
N ALA A 142 -9.92 13.40 -1.27
CA ALA A 142 -10.30 13.78 -2.63
C ALA A 142 -11.03 12.65 -3.38
N GLN A 143 -10.75 11.38 -3.05
CA GLN A 143 -11.49 10.23 -3.57
C GLN A 143 -12.89 10.10 -2.94
N VAL A 144 -12.96 10.08 -1.60
CA VAL A 144 -14.21 9.85 -0.86
C VAL A 144 -15.16 11.03 -0.96
N GLY A 145 -14.66 12.26 -0.85
CA GLY A 145 -15.49 13.46 -0.87
C GLY A 145 -16.11 13.74 -2.24
N GLY A 146 -15.63 13.10 -3.31
CA GLY A 146 -15.97 13.47 -4.69
C GLY A 146 -15.59 14.92 -5.04
N THR A 147 -14.90 15.61 -4.13
CA THR A 147 -14.52 17.01 -4.22
C THR A 147 -13.11 17.09 -4.78
N GLY A 148 -12.98 17.72 -5.94
CA GLY A 148 -11.69 17.95 -6.59
C GLY A 148 -11.74 17.74 -8.08
N GLU A 149 -11.10 18.65 -8.82
CA GLU A 149 -10.92 18.50 -10.26
C GLU A 149 -10.24 17.15 -10.55
N PRO A 150 -10.70 16.37 -11.55
CA PRO A 150 -10.10 15.07 -11.89
C PRO A 150 -8.58 15.10 -12.01
N ARG A 151 -8.03 16.21 -12.52
CA ARG A 151 -6.58 16.45 -12.65
C ARG A 151 -5.87 16.51 -11.29
N VAL A 152 -6.47 17.13 -10.29
CA VAL A 152 -5.90 17.23 -8.93
C VAL A 152 -5.87 15.86 -8.26
N ARG A 153 -6.93 15.05 -8.42
CA ARG A 153 -6.97 13.67 -7.89
C ARG A 153 -5.90 12.80 -8.52
N LEU A 154 -5.74 12.89 -9.84
CA LEU A 154 -4.71 12.16 -10.57
C LEU A 154 -3.29 12.61 -10.15
N ALA A 155 -3.07 13.92 -10.00
CA ALA A 155 -1.78 14.44 -9.53
C ALA A 155 -1.43 13.97 -8.12
N GLY A 156 -2.40 13.96 -7.20
CA GLY A 156 -2.22 13.42 -5.85
C GLY A 156 -1.91 11.93 -5.84
N ALA A 157 -2.64 11.13 -6.63
CA ALA A 157 -2.38 9.70 -6.79
C ALA A 157 -1.00 9.42 -7.39
N LEU A 158 -0.59 10.20 -8.40
CA LEU A 158 0.75 10.12 -8.99
C LEU A 158 1.85 10.45 -7.97
N LEU A 159 1.67 11.54 -7.21
CA LEU A 159 2.61 11.93 -6.18
C LEU A 159 2.76 10.84 -5.12
N PHE A 160 1.65 10.29 -4.63
CA PHE A 160 1.67 9.19 -3.67
C PHE A 160 2.39 7.96 -4.23
N ALA A 161 2.00 7.49 -5.43
CA ALA A 161 2.60 6.31 -6.05
C ALA A 161 4.11 6.50 -6.32
N ALA A 162 4.54 7.69 -6.75
CA ALA A 162 5.95 8.00 -6.94
C ALA A 162 6.74 7.99 -5.63
N LEU A 163 6.19 8.55 -4.55
CA LEU A 163 6.80 8.52 -3.23
C LEU A 163 6.90 7.08 -2.69
N ALA A 164 5.84 6.28 -2.83
CA ALA A 164 5.83 4.87 -2.44
C ALA A 164 6.85 4.05 -3.25
N ALA A 165 6.95 4.28 -4.55
CA ALA A 165 7.96 3.64 -5.41
C ALA A 165 9.38 4.01 -4.99
N TRP A 166 9.61 5.28 -4.66
CA TRP A 166 10.91 5.71 -4.13
C TRP A 166 11.24 5.02 -2.80
N VAL A 167 10.28 4.91 -1.88
CA VAL A 167 10.46 4.14 -0.64
C VAL A 167 10.79 2.67 -0.95
N ALA A 168 10.07 2.04 -1.87
CA ALA A 168 10.30 0.65 -2.27
C ALA A 168 11.70 0.44 -2.87
N VAL A 169 12.14 1.30 -3.79
CA VAL A 169 13.50 1.23 -4.38
C VAL A 169 14.56 1.38 -3.29
N ARG A 170 14.43 2.40 -2.43
CA ARG A 170 15.36 2.60 -1.31
C ARG A 170 15.38 1.39 -0.39
N LYS A 171 14.25 0.74 -0.20
CA LYS A 171 14.12 -0.45 0.63
C LYS A 171 14.81 -1.68 0.03
N LEU A 172 14.65 -1.90 -1.28
CA LEU A 172 15.29 -3.01 -1.98
C LEU A 172 16.82 -2.96 -1.88
N LEU A 173 17.40 -1.76 -1.86
CA LEU A 173 18.85 -1.52 -1.79
C LEU A 173 19.44 -1.71 -0.38
N GLN A 174 18.62 -1.78 0.67
CA GLN A 174 19.11 -1.92 2.05
C GLN A 174 19.58 -3.36 2.35
N PRO A 175 20.56 -3.57 3.25
CA PRO A 175 20.89 -4.91 3.75
C PRO A 175 19.68 -5.60 4.40
N MET A 176 19.46 -6.89 4.11
CA MET A 176 18.29 -7.63 4.65
C MET A 176 18.24 -7.68 6.18
N GLY A 177 19.40 -7.67 6.84
CA GLY A 177 19.47 -7.72 8.32
C GLY A 177 18.77 -6.54 9.00
N TYR A 178 18.62 -5.42 8.29
CA TYR A 178 17.99 -4.22 8.84
C TYR A 178 16.47 -4.36 9.02
N ASP A 179 15.83 -5.29 8.32
CA ASP A 179 14.40 -5.52 8.45
C ASP A 179 14.02 -6.27 9.73
N ILE A 180 14.90 -7.15 10.21
CA ILE A 180 14.64 -7.95 11.41
C ILE A 180 15.01 -7.19 12.70
N GLY A 181 16.18 -6.53 12.67
CA GLY A 181 16.84 -5.94 13.84
C GLY A 181 16.91 -6.88 15.06
N ASP A 182 16.71 -6.38 16.27
CA ASP A 182 16.85 -7.17 17.51
C ASP A 182 15.62 -8.05 17.80
N LYS A 183 15.78 -9.37 17.63
CA LYS A 183 14.70 -10.34 17.89
C LYS A 183 14.23 -10.38 19.35
N SER A 184 15.08 -10.00 20.30
CA SER A 184 14.71 -10.00 21.73
C SER A 184 13.68 -8.93 22.08
N ALA A 185 13.58 -7.89 21.25
CA ALA A 185 12.61 -6.80 21.41
C ALA A 185 11.22 -7.13 20.83
N TYR A 186 11.02 -8.32 20.24
CA TYR A 186 9.71 -8.70 19.70
C TYR A 186 8.78 -9.10 20.84
N GLU A 187 7.70 -8.34 20.99
CA GLU A 187 6.59 -8.75 21.85
C GLU A 187 5.89 -9.97 21.23
N PRO A 188 5.61 -11.04 22.01
CA PRO A 188 4.88 -12.21 21.54
C PRO A 188 3.46 -11.86 21.07
#